data_AF-A0A0D3D6Q8-F1
#
_entry.id   AF-A0A0D3D6Q8-F1
#
_cell.length_a   1.000
_cell.length_b   1.000
_cell.length_c   1.000
_cell.angle_alpha   90.00
_cell.angle_beta   90.00
_cell.angle_gamma   90.00
#
_symmetry.space_group_name_H-M   'P 1'
#
loop_
_entity.id
_entity.type
_entity.pdbx_description
1 polymer ?
#
loop_
_entity_poly.entity_id
_entity_poly.type
_entity_poly.pdbx_seq_one_letter_code
_entity_poly.pdbx_strand_id
1 'polypeptide(L)'
;MNRDEAVRAGSWWRRRRGLVLVQNHNTLGETCSIDTNNVTIFAHYSKPLFHFFESLKPTEKVILVGHDFGGACIIYMTNIQLKLKELGSEKIRIRKKPARTRPEDPNAQTYSKAVFISAAMLANGQSTLDLFNQKLGSNDLMQQAQIFLYANGKKNPPTAADFDRSLLKKFIFNQSPPKDIALASVYIRPIPFSPVGEKLHVFYIKTMEDYAVLVPLQEAMNTN
;
A
#
# COMPACT_ATOMS: atom_id res chain seq x y z
N MET A 1 -21.66 8.02 27.24
CA MET A 1 -20.75 8.08 26.09
C MET A 1 -19.47 8.76 26.59
N ASN A 2 -18.43 7.98 26.85
CA ASN A 2 -17.32 8.41 27.71
C ASN A 2 -16.22 9.08 26.86
N ARG A 3 -15.67 10.19 27.34
CA ARG A 3 -14.72 11.06 26.61
C ARG A 3 -13.40 10.35 26.22
N ASP A 4 -13.09 9.21 26.82
CA ASP A 4 -11.87 8.43 26.56
C ASP A 4 -11.91 7.52 25.33
N GLU A 5 -13.09 7.32 24.71
CA GLU A 5 -13.18 6.64 23.40
C GLU A 5 -12.88 7.58 22.23
N ALA A 6 -12.97 8.90 22.45
CA ALA A 6 -12.70 9.90 21.41
C ALA A 6 -11.20 10.20 21.23
N VAL A 7 -10.36 9.89 22.23
CA VAL A 7 -8.91 10.21 22.24
C VAL A 7 -8.05 9.12 21.60
N ARG A 8 -8.63 7.99 21.17
CA ARG A 8 -7.93 6.90 20.46
C ARG A 8 -8.30 6.80 18.97
N ALA A 9 -8.90 7.84 18.41
CA ALA A 9 -9.52 7.85 17.09
C ALA A 9 -8.57 8.26 15.94
N GLY A 10 -7.28 8.00 16.10
CA GLY A 10 -6.25 8.58 15.24
C GLY A 10 -5.64 7.74 14.18
N SER A 11 -5.93 6.47 14.21
CA SER A 11 -5.44 5.55 13.22
C SER A 11 -6.57 5.38 12.22
N TRP A 12 -6.54 6.11 11.10
CA TRP A 12 -7.53 6.02 10.01
C TRP A 12 -7.44 4.69 9.24
N TRP A 13 -7.39 3.58 9.99
CA TRP A 13 -7.64 2.21 9.58
C TRP A 13 -8.96 1.79 10.23
N ARG A 14 -10.03 1.64 9.45
CA ARG A 14 -11.31 1.22 10.02
C ARG A 14 -11.29 -0.28 10.31
N ARG A 15 -10.74 -0.67 11.47
CA ARG A 15 -10.80 -2.04 12.00
C ARG A 15 -12.27 -2.40 12.27
N ARG A 16 -12.93 -3.02 11.30
CA ARG A 16 -14.16 -3.80 11.54
C ARG A 16 -13.79 -5.27 11.40
N ARG A 17 -13.81 -6.02 12.51
CA ARG A 17 -13.76 -7.49 12.54
C ARG A 17 -12.75 -8.12 11.56
N GLY A 18 -11.48 -7.72 11.63
CA GLY A 18 -10.40 -8.33 10.84
C GLY A 18 -10.22 -7.81 9.41
N LEU A 19 -10.93 -6.75 8.99
CA LEU A 19 -10.71 -6.09 7.69
C LEU A 19 -9.80 -4.87 7.81
N VAL A 20 -8.82 -4.74 6.90
CA VAL A 20 -7.87 -3.61 6.83
C VAL A 20 -7.92 -3.03 5.43
N LEU A 21 -8.42 -1.78 5.32
CA LEU A 21 -8.46 -1.04 4.07
C LEU A 21 -7.18 -0.21 3.92
N VAL A 22 -6.42 -0.47 2.86
CA VAL A 22 -5.19 0.23 2.48
C VAL A 22 -5.50 1.15 1.31
N GLN A 23 -5.37 2.46 1.55
CA GLN A 23 -5.72 3.52 0.61
C GLN A 23 -4.69 4.65 0.64
N ASN A 24 -4.53 5.31 -0.51
CA ASN A 24 -3.55 6.37 -0.74
C ASN A 24 -3.75 7.60 0.15
N HIS A 25 -5.00 8.06 0.30
CA HIS A 25 -5.30 9.36 0.90
C HIS A 25 -5.23 9.39 2.44
N ASN A 26 -4.94 8.25 3.09
CA ASN A 26 -5.03 8.09 4.55
C ASN A 26 -3.70 7.64 5.20
N THR A 27 -2.55 7.80 4.54
CA THR A 27 -1.27 7.27 5.06
C THR A 27 -0.72 7.97 6.29
N LEU A 28 -1.42 8.94 6.91
CA LEU A 28 -0.94 9.60 8.12
C LEU A 28 -2.05 9.66 9.17
N GLY A 29 -1.85 8.92 10.26
CA GLY A 29 -2.69 8.99 11.46
C GLY A 29 -2.65 10.38 12.10
N GLU A 30 -3.66 10.63 12.94
CA GLU A 30 -3.89 11.74 13.87
C GLU A 30 -2.78 12.80 13.86
N THR A 31 -3.11 13.99 13.36
CA THR A 31 -2.36 15.24 13.58
C THR A 31 -0.93 15.33 13.05
N CYS A 32 -0.38 14.34 12.35
CA CYS A 32 1.01 14.46 11.90
C CYS A 32 1.13 15.33 10.65
N SER A 33 1.58 16.57 10.86
CA SER A 33 2.19 17.46 9.86
C SER A 33 3.46 16.86 9.26
N ILE A 34 3.42 15.61 8.79
CA ILE A 34 4.51 15.06 8.01
C ILE A 34 4.44 15.80 6.69
N ASP A 35 5.37 16.74 6.54
CA ASP A 35 5.65 17.37 5.28
C ASP A 35 5.80 16.25 4.24
N THR A 36 4.95 16.28 3.21
CA THR A 36 4.98 15.33 2.09
C THR A 36 6.39 15.21 1.50
N ASN A 37 7.22 16.25 1.63
CA ASN A 37 8.61 16.27 1.19
C ASN A 37 9.57 15.39 2.04
N ASN A 38 9.17 14.97 3.25
CA ASN A 38 9.96 14.08 4.09
C ASN A 38 9.75 12.58 3.76
N VAL A 39 8.76 12.26 2.92
CA VAL A 39 8.49 10.90 2.45
C VAL A 39 9.18 10.69 1.10
N THR A 40 10.45 10.33 1.14
CA THR A 40 11.30 10.25 -0.07
C THR A 40 11.38 8.84 -0.68
N ILE A 41 11.05 7.80 0.08
CA ILE A 41 11.10 6.40 -0.37
C ILE A 41 9.81 5.65 -0.04
N PHE A 42 9.48 4.65 -0.84
CA PHE A 42 8.26 3.85 -0.71
C PHE A 42 8.17 3.12 0.64
N ALA A 43 9.32 2.77 1.22
CA ALA A 43 9.41 2.20 2.57
C ALA A 43 8.83 3.15 3.64
N HIS A 44 9.13 4.45 3.58
CA HIS A 44 8.58 5.44 4.51
C HIS A 44 7.08 5.60 4.32
N TYR A 45 6.64 5.63 3.05
CA TYR A 45 5.22 5.71 2.70
C TYR A 45 4.42 4.51 3.22
N SER A 46 5.01 3.31 3.17
CA SER A 46 4.38 2.06 3.61
C SER A 46 4.55 1.77 5.11
N LYS A 47 5.38 2.53 5.83
CA LYS A 47 5.72 2.31 7.24
C LYS A 47 4.51 2.13 8.17
N PRO A 48 3.41 2.92 8.05
CA PRO A 48 2.23 2.73 8.89
C PRO A 48 1.59 1.35 8.73
N LEU A 49 1.64 0.76 7.54
CA LEU A 49 1.15 -0.59 7.27
C LEU A 49 2.01 -1.62 8.01
N PHE A 50 3.34 -1.50 7.95
CA PHE A 50 4.25 -2.39 8.68
C PHE A 50 4.04 -2.32 10.20
N HIS A 51 3.97 -1.11 10.77
CA HIS A 51 3.68 -0.91 12.19
C HIS A 51 2.34 -1.53 12.61
N PHE A 52 1.32 -1.42 11.75
CA PHE A 52 0.04 -2.08 12.01
C PHE A 52 0.22 -3.61 12.12
N PHE A 53 0.96 -4.22 11.21
CA PHE A 53 1.22 -5.66 11.24
C PHE A 53 2.06 -6.10 12.43
N GLU A 54 3.04 -5.31 12.85
CA GLU A 54 3.82 -5.54 14.07
C GLU A 54 2.95 -5.46 15.34
N SER A 55 1.87 -4.69 15.30
CA SER A 55 0.93 -4.58 16.42
C SER A 55 -0.07 -5.75 16.54
N LEU A 56 -0.14 -6.63 15.53
CA LEU A 56 -1.06 -7.77 15.54
C LEU A 56 -0.54 -8.89 16.44
N LYS A 57 -1.45 -9.55 17.16
CA LYS A 57 -1.09 -10.76 17.91
C LYS A 57 -0.80 -11.91 16.93
N PRO A 58 0.05 -12.90 17.30
CA PRO A 58 0.37 -14.03 16.42
C PRO A 58 -0.83 -14.85 15.93
N THR A 59 -1.92 -14.86 16.71
CA THR A 59 -3.17 -15.57 16.38
C THR A 59 -4.17 -14.73 15.57
N GLU A 60 -3.92 -13.42 15.44
CA GLU A 60 -4.80 -12.51 14.73
C GLU A 60 -4.47 -12.54 13.24
N LYS A 61 -5.51 -12.78 12.42
CA LYS A 61 -5.42 -12.68 10.96
C LYS A 61 -6.27 -11.54 10.46
N VAL A 62 -5.75 -10.83 9.47
CA VAL A 62 -6.48 -9.75 8.79
C VAL A 62 -6.68 -10.03 7.31
N ILE A 63 -7.73 -9.44 6.74
CA ILE A 63 -7.93 -9.36 5.29
C ILE A 63 -7.46 -7.98 4.85
N LEU A 64 -6.52 -7.95 3.91
CA LEU A 64 -6.04 -6.72 3.30
C LEU A 64 -6.94 -6.35 2.14
N VAL A 65 -7.36 -5.08 2.06
CA VAL A 65 -8.11 -4.54 0.94
C VAL A 65 -7.34 -3.35 0.39
N GLY A 66 -6.71 -3.51 -0.76
CA GLY A 66 -6.02 -2.42 -1.46
C GLY A 66 -6.99 -1.69 -2.36
N HIS A 67 -6.99 -0.37 -2.28
CA HIS A 67 -7.67 0.49 -3.25
C HIS A 67 -6.71 1.53 -3.79
N ASP A 68 -6.76 1.77 -5.10
CA ASP A 68 -5.90 2.73 -5.79
C ASP A 68 -4.40 2.43 -5.52
N PHE A 69 -3.55 3.40 -5.13
CA PHE A 69 -2.14 3.12 -4.76
C PHE A 69 -1.99 2.13 -3.59
N GLY A 70 -3.03 1.91 -2.79
CA GLY A 70 -3.00 0.96 -1.68
C GLY A 70 -2.70 -0.48 -2.11
N GLY A 71 -2.95 -0.84 -3.38
CA GLY A 71 -2.52 -2.11 -3.95
C GLY A 71 -1.00 -2.28 -3.97
N ALA A 72 -0.26 -1.23 -4.34
CA ALA A 72 1.20 -1.24 -4.34
C ALA A 72 1.78 -1.42 -2.92
N CYS A 73 1.17 -0.79 -1.90
CA CYS A 73 1.58 -0.96 -0.51
C CYS A 73 1.41 -2.41 -0.03
N ILE A 74 0.31 -3.06 -0.41
CA ILE A 74 0.09 -4.47 -0.09
C ILE A 74 1.16 -5.33 -0.76
N ILE A 75 1.37 -5.17 -2.08
CA ILE A 75 2.36 -5.94 -2.84
C ILE A 75 3.75 -5.79 -2.23
N TYR A 76 4.16 -4.55 -1.94
CA TYR A 76 5.45 -4.25 -1.33
C TYR A 76 5.64 -4.97 0.02
N MET A 77 4.64 -4.89 0.90
CA MET A 77 4.69 -5.52 2.21
C MET A 77 4.70 -7.05 2.10
N THR A 78 3.87 -7.64 1.24
CA THR A 78 3.85 -9.10 1.05
C THR A 78 5.17 -9.60 0.50
N ASN A 79 5.80 -8.86 -0.42
CA ASN A 79 7.11 -9.22 -0.97
C ASN A 79 8.21 -9.22 0.08
N ILE A 80 8.24 -8.20 0.95
CA ILE A 80 9.20 -8.13 2.06
C ILE A 80 8.99 -9.31 3.01
N GLN A 81 7.73 -9.61 3.39
CA GLN A 81 7.44 -10.74 4.26
C GLN A 81 7.86 -12.07 3.64
N LEU A 82 7.63 -12.28 2.35
CA LEU A 82 8.07 -13.48 1.63
C LEU A 82 9.60 -13.62 1.64
N LYS A 83 10.31 -12.54 1.29
CA LYS A 83 11.78 -12.53 1.27
C LYS A 83 12.39 -12.78 2.65
N LEU A 84 11.77 -12.26 3.71
CA LEU A 84 12.19 -12.54 5.09
C LEU A 84 11.97 -14.01 5.47
N LYS A 85 10.87 -14.64 5.03
CA LYS A 85 10.61 -16.07 5.24
C LYS A 85 11.60 -16.96 4.50
N GLU A 86 11.98 -16.61 3.27
CA GLU A 86 13.01 -17.33 2.50
C GLU A 86 14.37 -17.26 3.21
N LEU A 87 14.81 -16.06 3.59
CA LEU A 87 16.07 -15.86 4.32
C LEU A 87 16.10 -16.58 5.68
N GLY A 88 14.97 -16.61 6.39
CA GLY A 88 14.81 -17.36 7.64
C GLY A 88 14.89 -18.86 7.43
N SER A 89 14.24 -19.37 6.38
CA SER A 89 14.25 -20.80 6.02
C SER A 89 15.64 -21.29 5.61
N GLU A 90 16.40 -20.49 4.87
CA GLU A 90 17.77 -20.77 4.47
C GLU A 90 18.70 -20.90 5.70
N LYS A 91 18.58 -19.98 6.67
CA LYS A 91 19.34 -20.02 7.92
C LYS A 91 18.99 -21.21 8.81
N ILE A 92 17.71 -21.61 8.86
CA ILE A 92 17.23 -22.77 9.63
C ILE A 92 17.70 -24.08 8.99
N ARG A 93 17.76 -24.15 7.65
CA ARG A 93 18.28 -25.32 6.91
C ARG A 93 19.75 -25.62 7.25
N ILE A 94 20.54 -24.59 7.59
CA ILE A 94 21.96 -24.72 7.99
C ILE A 94 22.12 -25.11 9.47
N ARG A 95 21.08 -24.96 10.31
CA ARG A 95 21.16 -25.19 11.77
C ARG A 95 20.05 -26.10 12.29
N LYS A 96 20.13 -27.42 12.04
CA LYS A 96 19.35 -28.40 12.81
C LYS A 96 20.21 -29.15 13.85
N LYS A 97 20.05 -28.77 15.11
CA LYS A 97 20.02 -29.68 16.29
C LYS A 97 18.72 -29.38 17.07
N PRO A 98 18.08 -30.37 17.72
CA PRO A 98 16.71 -30.20 18.21
C PRO A 98 16.69 -29.55 19.58
N ALA A 99 15.92 -28.48 19.75
CA ALA A 99 15.54 -27.95 21.05
C ALA A 99 14.02 -27.95 21.20
N ARG A 100 13.58 -28.45 22.35
CA ARG A 100 12.22 -28.84 22.73
C ARG A 100 11.54 -27.67 23.43
N THR A 101 11.05 -26.71 22.65
CA THR A 101 9.96 -25.80 23.03
C THR A 101 9.05 -25.68 21.83
N ARG A 102 7.73 -25.63 22.02
CA ARG A 102 6.77 -25.49 20.90
C ARG A 102 7.09 -24.14 20.25
N PRO A 103 7.69 -24.10 19.03
CA PRO A 103 8.07 -22.83 18.45
C PRO A 103 6.78 -22.11 18.08
N GLU A 104 6.62 -20.86 18.49
CA GLU A 104 5.71 -19.96 17.79
C GLU A 104 6.08 -20.03 16.32
N ASP A 105 5.12 -20.36 15.44
CA ASP A 105 5.42 -20.59 14.03
C ASP A 105 5.98 -19.29 13.42
N PRO A 106 7.29 -19.22 13.13
CA PRO A 106 7.91 -18.02 12.58
C PRO A 106 7.41 -17.72 11.16
N ASN A 107 6.64 -18.64 10.56
CA ASN A 107 6.01 -18.50 9.25
C ASN A 107 4.52 -18.14 9.33
N ALA A 108 3.93 -17.94 10.52
CA ALA A 108 2.51 -17.60 10.65
C ALA A 108 2.19 -16.31 9.88
N GLN A 109 1.40 -16.45 8.81
CA GLN A 109 0.94 -15.32 8.01
C GLN A 109 -0.07 -14.50 8.83
N THR A 110 0.26 -13.23 9.08
CA THR A 110 -0.58 -12.27 9.83
C THR A 110 -1.77 -11.76 9.01
N TYR A 111 -1.79 -12.02 7.70
CA TYR A 111 -2.96 -11.81 6.85
C TYR A 111 -3.47 -13.14 6.28
N SER A 112 -4.78 -13.24 6.07
CA SER A 112 -5.43 -14.43 5.49
C SER A 112 -5.70 -14.30 3.99
N LYS A 113 -6.03 -13.09 3.53
CA LYS A 113 -6.37 -12.78 2.13
C LYS A 113 -5.99 -11.34 1.79
N ALA A 114 -5.71 -11.09 0.51
CA ALA A 114 -5.60 -9.77 -0.07
C ALA A 114 -6.66 -9.59 -1.16
N VAL A 115 -7.35 -8.46 -1.14
CA VAL A 115 -8.40 -8.08 -2.09
C VAL A 115 -7.99 -6.75 -2.72
N PHE A 116 -8.04 -6.65 -4.04
CA PHE A 116 -7.66 -5.45 -4.79
C PHE A 116 -8.91 -4.86 -5.44
N ILE A 117 -9.27 -3.61 -5.09
CA ILE A 117 -10.46 -2.91 -5.59
C ILE A 117 -9.98 -1.67 -6.33
N SER A 118 -10.06 -1.67 -7.66
CA SER A 118 -9.57 -0.56 -8.50
C SER A 118 -8.16 -0.11 -8.07
N ALA A 119 -7.28 -1.09 -7.85
CA ALA A 119 -5.99 -0.88 -7.19
C ALA A 119 -4.81 -1.13 -8.12
N ALA A 120 -3.68 -0.48 -7.81
CA ALA A 120 -2.42 -0.69 -8.47
C ALA A 120 -1.92 -2.11 -8.21
N MET A 121 -1.85 -2.91 -9.27
CA MET A 121 -1.23 -4.23 -9.28
C MET A 121 0.03 -4.14 -10.13
N LEU A 122 1.16 -3.94 -9.46
CA LEU A 122 2.43 -3.65 -10.13
C LEU A 122 3.06 -4.91 -10.72
N ALA A 123 3.60 -4.78 -11.93
CA ALA A 123 4.56 -5.73 -12.50
C ALA A 123 5.96 -5.53 -11.91
N ASN A 124 6.87 -6.48 -12.15
CA ASN A 124 8.22 -6.41 -11.60
C ASN A 124 9.00 -5.24 -12.24
N GLY A 125 9.58 -4.37 -11.40
CA GLY A 125 10.29 -3.19 -11.87
C GLY A 125 9.39 -2.05 -12.36
N GLN A 126 8.07 -2.16 -12.19
CA GLN A 126 7.12 -1.10 -12.49
C GLN A 126 6.96 -0.17 -11.27
N SER A 127 6.91 1.14 -11.51
CA SER A 127 6.47 2.10 -10.48
C SER A 127 4.95 2.27 -10.51
N THR A 128 4.37 2.80 -9.44
CA THR A 128 2.93 3.07 -9.48
C THR A 128 2.61 4.22 -10.43
N LEU A 129 3.51 5.20 -10.55
CA LEU A 129 3.39 6.29 -11.52
C LEU A 129 3.33 5.78 -12.97
N ASP A 130 4.16 4.79 -13.34
CA ASP A 130 4.17 4.20 -14.69
C ASP A 130 2.82 3.59 -15.04
N LEU A 131 2.21 2.87 -14.10
CA LEU A 131 0.92 2.20 -14.30
C LEU A 131 -0.21 3.21 -14.54
N PHE A 132 -0.22 4.34 -13.82
CA PHE A 132 -1.24 5.37 -13.99
C PHE A 132 -1.04 6.18 -15.26
N ASN A 133 0.21 6.49 -15.62
CA ASN A 133 0.51 7.22 -16.86
C ASN A 133 0.11 6.43 -18.12
N GLN A 134 0.20 5.10 -18.11
CA GLN A 134 -0.21 4.26 -19.24
C GLN A 134 -1.74 4.15 -19.41
N LYS A 135 -2.52 4.37 -18.34
CA LYS A 135 -3.99 4.14 -18.34
C LYS A 135 -4.82 5.42 -18.39
N LEU A 136 -4.19 6.60 -18.43
CA LEU A 136 -4.87 7.89 -18.53
C LEU A 136 -5.34 8.12 -19.98
N GLY A 137 -6.65 7.90 -20.20
CA GLY A 137 -7.33 8.16 -21.47
C GLY A 137 -7.63 9.64 -21.72
N SER A 138 -8.06 9.93 -22.95
CA SER A 138 -8.14 11.24 -23.62
C SER A 138 -9.11 12.31 -23.07
N ASN A 139 -9.80 12.09 -21.94
CA ASN A 139 -10.73 13.06 -21.35
C ASN A 139 -10.18 13.55 -20.01
N ASP A 140 -9.26 14.51 -20.06
CA ASP A 140 -8.32 14.67 -18.96
C ASP A 140 -8.82 15.52 -17.78
N LEU A 141 -9.89 15.02 -17.15
CA LEU A 141 -10.37 15.50 -15.84
C LEU A 141 -9.31 15.31 -14.76
N MET A 142 -8.41 14.33 -14.91
CA MET A 142 -7.26 14.17 -14.03
C MET A 142 -6.30 15.35 -14.17
N GLN A 143 -5.93 15.73 -15.39
CA GLN A 143 -5.12 16.93 -15.64
C GLN A 143 -5.76 18.21 -15.12
N GLN A 144 -7.09 18.33 -15.22
CA GLN A 144 -7.81 19.49 -14.70
C GLN A 144 -7.87 19.51 -13.17
N ALA A 145 -8.02 18.33 -12.56
CA ALA A 145 -8.15 18.20 -11.11
C ALA A 145 -6.80 18.20 -10.37
N GLN A 146 -5.69 17.85 -11.02
CA GLN A 146 -4.39 17.77 -10.36
C GLN A 146 -3.77 19.15 -10.14
N ILE A 147 -3.21 19.35 -8.94
CA ILE A 147 -2.44 20.53 -8.55
C ILE A 147 -1.03 20.07 -8.20
N PHE A 148 -0.04 20.47 -8.99
CA PHE A 148 1.35 20.14 -8.70
C PHE A 148 1.96 21.07 -7.66
N LEU A 149 2.64 20.45 -6.68
CA LEU A 149 3.35 21.15 -5.62
C LEU A 149 4.86 21.12 -5.90
N TYR A 150 5.52 22.25 -5.71
CA TYR A 150 6.93 22.45 -6.04
C TYR A 150 7.72 22.92 -4.82
N ALA A 151 7.83 22.05 -3.81
CA ALA A 151 8.51 22.43 -2.56
C ALA A 151 9.99 22.77 -2.76
N ASN A 152 10.65 22.12 -3.73
CA ASN A 152 12.03 22.41 -4.11
C ASN A 152 12.17 23.60 -5.07
N GLY A 153 11.10 24.37 -5.29
CA GLY A 153 11.08 25.52 -6.20
C GLY A 153 10.55 25.20 -7.59
N LYS A 154 9.91 26.19 -8.23
CA LYS A 154 9.16 26.04 -9.50
C LYS A 154 9.99 25.65 -10.73
N LYS A 155 11.33 25.74 -10.64
CA LYS A 155 12.25 25.32 -11.71
C LYS A 155 12.63 23.83 -11.62
N ASN A 156 12.32 23.19 -10.50
CA ASN A 156 12.56 21.77 -10.29
C ASN A 156 11.29 20.96 -10.60
N PRO A 157 11.39 19.64 -10.81
CA PRO A 157 10.22 18.78 -10.95
C PRO A 157 9.29 18.89 -9.72
N PRO A 158 7.97 18.67 -9.90
CA PRO A 158 7.04 18.72 -8.78
C PRO A 158 7.38 17.63 -7.76
N THR A 159 7.23 17.96 -6.47
CA THR A 159 7.50 17.03 -5.36
C THR A 159 6.27 16.22 -4.97
N ALA A 160 5.07 16.76 -5.21
CA ALA A 160 3.81 16.10 -4.90
C ALA A 160 2.67 16.58 -5.82
N ALA A 161 1.56 15.84 -5.82
CA ALA A 161 0.30 16.23 -6.44
C ALA A 161 -0.82 16.29 -5.38
N ASP A 162 -1.63 17.34 -5.42
CA ASP A 162 -2.90 17.43 -4.71
C ASP A 162 -4.05 17.51 -5.72
N PHE A 163 -5.29 17.59 -5.24
CA PHE A 163 -6.49 17.68 -6.07
C PHE A 163 -7.28 18.96 -5.79
N ASP A 164 -7.78 19.60 -6.85
CA ASP A 164 -8.74 20.70 -6.75
C ASP A 164 -10.01 20.23 -6.03
N ARG A 165 -10.25 20.84 -4.87
CA ARG A 165 -11.39 20.53 -4.00
C ARG A 165 -12.73 20.81 -4.67
N SER A 166 -12.79 21.77 -5.59
CA SER A 166 -14.00 22.09 -6.37
C SER A 166 -14.35 21.00 -7.38
N LEU A 167 -13.35 20.24 -7.85
CA LEU A 167 -13.50 19.18 -8.84
C LEU A 167 -13.64 17.79 -8.23
N LEU A 168 -13.42 17.60 -6.93
CA LEU A 168 -13.52 16.31 -6.24
C LEU A 168 -14.84 15.58 -6.50
N LYS A 169 -15.96 16.32 -6.49
CA LYS A 169 -17.28 15.74 -6.81
C LYS A 169 -17.32 15.20 -8.23
N LYS A 170 -16.79 15.95 -9.20
CA LYS A 170 -16.84 15.54 -10.62
C LYS A 170 -15.87 14.38 -10.90
N PHE A 171 -14.73 14.38 -10.21
CA PHE A 171 -13.59 13.52 -10.53
C PHE A 171 -13.57 12.21 -9.73
N ILE A 172 -13.67 12.25 -8.39
CA ILE A 172 -13.51 11.05 -7.52
C ILE A 172 -14.85 10.62 -6.91
N PHE A 173 -15.70 11.57 -6.53
CA PHE A 173 -16.88 11.34 -5.70
C PHE A 173 -18.20 11.57 -6.46
N ASN A 174 -18.23 11.33 -7.77
CA ASN A 174 -19.37 11.63 -8.65
C ASN A 174 -20.64 10.85 -8.32
N GLN A 175 -20.49 9.68 -7.71
CA GLN A 175 -21.59 8.83 -7.24
C GLN A 175 -21.70 8.78 -5.70
N SER A 176 -21.00 9.67 -4.99
CA SER A 176 -21.00 9.68 -3.53
C SER A 176 -21.95 10.73 -2.93
N PRO A 177 -22.55 10.47 -1.76
CA PRO A 177 -23.33 11.44 -1.02
C PRO A 177 -22.55 12.74 -0.67
N PRO A 178 -23.22 13.90 -0.55
CA PRO A 178 -22.57 15.18 -0.22
C PRO A 178 -21.73 15.16 1.05
N LYS A 179 -22.15 14.41 2.08
CA LYS A 179 -21.41 14.27 3.34
C LYS A 179 -20.02 13.64 3.13
N ASP A 180 -19.88 12.71 2.19
CA ASP A 180 -18.63 12.01 1.94
C ASP A 180 -17.69 12.89 1.11
N ILE A 181 -18.24 13.74 0.24
CA ILE A 181 -17.49 14.79 -0.48
C ILE A 181 -16.94 15.83 0.50
N ALA A 182 -17.79 16.32 1.42
CA ALA A 182 -17.38 17.28 2.45
C ALA A 182 -16.28 16.71 3.34
N LEU A 183 -16.42 15.44 3.74
CA LEU A 183 -15.39 14.71 4.46
C LEU A 183 -14.10 14.63 3.61
N ALA A 184 -14.17 14.12 2.39
CA ALA A 184 -12.99 14.01 1.53
C ALA A 184 -12.24 15.33 1.34
N SER A 185 -12.96 16.45 1.25
CA SER A 185 -12.34 17.77 1.04
C SER A 185 -11.38 18.20 2.16
N VAL A 186 -11.60 17.73 3.39
CA VAL A 186 -10.75 18.03 4.56
C VAL A 186 -9.73 16.93 4.86
N TYR A 187 -9.94 15.72 4.34
CA TYR A 187 -9.07 14.57 4.61
C TYR A 187 -8.05 14.29 3.51
N ILE A 188 -8.30 14.64 2.25
CA ILE A 188 -7.34 14.43 1.18
C ILE A 188 -6.05 15.22 1.47
N ARG A 189 -4.93 14.54 1.30
CA ARG A 189 -3.57 15.09 1.45
C ARG A 189 -2.81 14.96 0.12
N PRO A 190 -1.80 15.81 -0.11
CA PRO A 190 -0.93 15.68 -1.26
C PRO A 190 -0.20 14.33 -1.30
N ILE A 191 -0.08 13.77 -2.50
CA ILE A 191 0.58 12.51 -2.79
C ILE A 191 2.03 12.81 -3.21
N PRO A 192 3.04 12.32 -2.48
CA PRO A 192 4.44 12.52 -2.85
C PRO A 192 4.81 11.73 -4.12
N PHE A 193 5.47 12.38 -5.08
CA PHE A 193 5.91 11.71 -6.31
C PHE A 193 7.09 10.76 -6.08
N SER A 194 7.97 11.09 -5.13
CA SER A 194 9.19 10.30 -4.86
C SER A 194 8.91 8.80 -4.60
N PRO A 195 8.05 8.42 -3.63
CA PRO A 195 7.71 7.01 -3.42
C PRO A 195 6.87 6.44 -4.57
N VAL A 196 5.94 7.22 -5.13
CA VAL A 196 5.02 6.75 -6.19
C VAL A 196 5.75 6.41 -7.49
N GLY A 197 6.83 7.13 -7.80
CA GLY A 197 7.72 6.88 -8.92
C GLY A 197 8.83 5.85 -8.63
N GLU A 198 8.94 5.34 -7.41
CA GLU A 198 9.90 4.29 -7.09
C GLU A 198 9.50 2.98 -7.79
N LYS A 199 10.45 2.39 -8.52
CA LYS A 199 10.25 1.09 -9.17
C LYS A 199 10.40 -0.01 -8.13
N LEU A 200 9.36 -0.83 -7.98
CA LEU A 200 9.34 -1.89 -6.99
C LEU A 200 9.65 -3.24 -7.64
N HIS A 201 10.48 -4.03 -6.97
CA HIS A 201 10.68 -5.43 -7.35
C HIS A 201 9.55 -6.29 -6.79
N VAL A 202 8.92 -7.05 -7.69
CA VAL A 202 7.88 -8.01 -7.34
C VAL A 202 8.46 -9.41 -7.47
N PHE A 203 8.46 -10.17 -6.37
CA PHE A 203 8.97 -11.53 -6.33
C PHE A 203 7.81 -12.49 -6.50
N TYR A 204 7.85 -13.35 -7.51
CA TYR A 204 6.89 -14.43 -7.68
C TYR A 204 7.53 -15.75 -7.23
N ILE A 205 6.78 -16.52 -6.44
CA ILE A 205 7.23 -17.85 -6.00
C ILE A 205 7.01 -18.83 -7.14
N LYS A 206 8.11 -19.44 -7.58
CA LYS A 206 8.08 -20.50 -8.58
C LYS A 206 7.74 -21.85 -7.93
N THR A 207 6.77 -22.55 -8.47
CA THR A 207 6.37 -23.89 -8.05
C THR A 207 6.86 -24.90 -9.09
N MET A 208 7.88 -25.69 -8.74
CA MET A 208 8.55 -26.60 -9.69
C MET A 208 7.66 -27.80 -10.09
N GLU A 209 6.64 -28.12 -9.31
CA GLU A 209 5.77 -29.28 -9.47
C GLU A 209 4.31 -28.87 -9.76
N ASP A 210 4.11 -27.66 -10.28
CA ASP A 210 2.78 -27.21 -10.70
C ASP A 210 2.45 -27.73 -12.09
N TYR A 211 1.51 -28.67 -12.13
CA TYR A 211 1.03 -29.29 -13.37
C TYR A 211 -0.02 -28.46 -14.09
N ALA A 212 -0.59 -27.42 -13.45
CA ALA A 212 -1.60 -26.55 -14.06
C ALA A 212 -0.95 -25.31 -14.71
N VAL A 213 0.05 -24.72 -14.05
CA VAL A 213 0.82 -23.59 -14.57
C VAL A 213 2.28 -24.02 -14.69
N LEU A 214 2.68 -24.48 -15.87
CA LEU A 214 4.02 -25.00 -16.08
C LEU A 214 5.09 -23.94 -15.81
N VAL A 215 6.26 -24.40 -15.34
CA VAL A 215 7.43 -23.57 -15.02
C VAL A 215 7.76 -22.49 -16.07
N PRO A 216 7.81 -22.77 -17.38
CA PRO A 216 8.10 -21.74 -18.38
C PRO A 216 7.06 -20.61 -18.42
N LEU A 217 5.79 -20.95 -18.15
CA LEU A 217 4.70 -19.98 -18.08
C LEU A 217 4.79 -19.13 -16.81
N GLN A 218 5.17 -19.72 -15.67
CA GLN A 218 5.45 -18.97 -14.43
C GLN A 218 6.64 -18.00 -14.61
N GLU A 219 7.67 -18.42 -15.35
CA GLU A 219 8.83 -17.57 -15.66
C GLU A 219 8.46 -16.41 -16.59
N ALA A 220 7.61 -16.65 -17.59
CA ALA A 220 7.10 -15.61 -18.48
C ALA A 220 6.20 -14.58 -17.74
N MET A 221 5.50 -14.99 -16.69
CA MET A 221 4.75 -14.07 -15.81
C MET A 221 5.66 -13.17 -14.96
N ASN A 222 6.94 -13.53 -14.83
CA ASN A 222 7.93 -12.87 -13.97
C ASN A 222 8.76 -11.79 -14.72
N THR A 223 8.73 -11.79 -16.05
CA THR A 223 9.64 -11.02 -16.93
C THR A 223 9.00 -9.86 -17.69
N ASN A 224 7.69 -9.62 -17.53
CA ASN A 224 7.00 -8.45 -18.11
C ASN A 224 6.88 -7.29 -17.12
#